data_AF-A0A0F9H904-F1
#
_entry.id   AF-A0A0F9H904-F1
#
_cell.length_a   1.000
_cell.length_b   1.000
_cell.length_c   1.000
_cell.angle_alpha   90.00
_cell.angle_beta   90.00
_cell.angle_gamma   90.00
#
_symmetry.space_group_name_H-M   'P 1'
#
loop_
_entity.id
_entity.type
_entity.pdbx_description
1 polymer ?
#
loop_
_entity_poly.entity_id
_entity_poly.type
_entity_poly.pdbx_seq_one_letter_code
_entity_poly.pdbx_strand_id
1 'polypeptide(L)'
;VGQSPLREFIAILESWEAETREVPSDDPGGTARKYQVITFNFKDLEVIESTEPYVFPIAVLSVGYAPPTVSRGNTRWDALAGSIRKLTADPDLDLLVGKRQTWAMLPSTLRQALTEEDGTPKLDGRLRPLWGDVTADAWQVKEIEGLGSTAESDEAFMDFLVSEADSKTPTAWYEALLEDRRVTQGRQDIVTAITERKLLDTLLTAGKLTQDAEGVLHKA
;
A
#
# COMPACT_ATOMS: atom_id res chain seq x y z
N VAL A 1 -0.41 18.75 -9.57
CA VAL A 1 -1.65 18.39 -8.84
C VAL A 1 -1.49 18.94 -7.45
N GLY A 2 -2.25 19.97 -7.06
CA GLY A 2 -2.19 20.52 -5.70
C GLY A 2 -2.52 19.40 -4.72
N GLN A 3 -1.60 19.10 -3.80
CA GLN A 3 -1.90 18.17 -2.72
C GLN A 3 -2.97 18.81 -1.84
N SER A 4 -4.05 18.07 -1.57
CA SER A 4 -5.00 18.45 -0.53
C SER A 4 -4.23 18.66 0.79
N PRO A 5 -4.59 19.65 1.62
CA PRO A 5 -3.95 19.82 2.93
C PRO A 5 -4.35 18.72 3.93
N LEU A 6 -5.32 17.87 3.58
CA LEU A 6 -5.72 16.73 4.40
C LEU A 6 -4.57 15.73 4.58
N ARG A 7 -4.38 15.26 5.80
CA ARG A 7 -3.41 14.22 6.19
C ARG A 7 -4.11 12.98 6.74
N GLU A 8 -5.18 13.17 7.50
CA GLU A 8 -6.05 12.09 7.96
C GLU A 8 -7.50 12.58 8.06
N PHE A 9 -8.45 11.76 7.62
CA PHE A 9 -9.87 12.08 7.70
C PHE A 9 -10.74 10.83 7.73
N ILE A 10 -11.98 11.01 8.17
CA ILE A 10 -13.07 10.04 8.05
C ILE A 10 -14.10 10.61 7.07
N ALA A 11 -14.60 9.81 6.14
CA ALA A 11 -15.66 10.24 5.22
C ALA A 11 -16.44 9.06 4.64
N ILE A 12 -17.54 9.36 3.96
CA ILE A 12 -18.26 8.40 3.13
C ILE A 12 -17.80 8.55 1.68
N LEU A 13 -17.34 7.46 1.07
CA LEU A 13 -17.07 7.44 -0.37
C LEU A 13 -18.40 7.49 -1.13
N GLU A 14 -18.66 8.58 -1.83
CA GLU A 14 -19.89 8.76 -2.61
C GLU A 14 -19.80 8.09 -3.98
N SER A 15 -18.68 8.25 -4.66
CA SER A 15 -18.42 7.64 -5.95
C SER A 15 -16.93 7.60 -6.24
N TRP A 16 -16.55 6.77 -7.22
CA TRP A 16 -15.23 6.82 -7.83
C TRP A 16 -15.37 6.82 -9.35
N GLU A 17 -14.39 7.41 -10.02
CA GLU A 17 -14.34 7.50 -11.48
C GLU A 17 -12.93 7.21 -11.98
N ALA A 18 -12.81 6.42 -13.05
CA ALA A 18 -11.55 6.22 -13.76
C ALA A 18 -11.53 7.05 -15.05
N GLU A 19 -10.55 7.95 -15.14
CA GLU A 19 -10.33 8.81 -16.30
C GLU A 19 -9.00 8.42 -16.97
N THR A 20 -8.98 8.33 -18.31
CA THR A 20 -7.71 8.28 -19.05
C THR A 20 -7.30 9.69 -19.42
N ARG A 21 -6.16 10.13 -18.90
CA ARG A 21 -5.55 11.42 -19.22
C ARG A 21 -4.40 11.24 -20.18
N GLU A 22 -4.20 12.24 -21.04
CA GLU A 22 -3.10 12.30 -21.99
C GLU A 22 -2.17 13.45 -21.60
N VAL A 23 -0.89 13.13 -21.39
CA VAL A 23 0.15 14.17 -21.33
C VAL A 23 0.79 14.25 -22.71
N PRO A 24 0.88 15.45 -23.31
CA PRO A 24 1.67 15.66 -24.52
C PRO A 24 3.08 15.10 -24.34
N SER A 25 3.66 14.54 -25.40
CA SER A 25 5.07 14.15 -25.36
C SER A 25 5.94 15.41 -25.27
N ASP A 26 7.01 15.34 -24.48
CA ASP A 26 8.03 16.38 -24.44
C ASP A 26 8.85 16.43 -25.75
N ASP A 27 8.80 15.37 -26.58
CA ASP A 27 9.51 15.26 -27.85
C ASP A 27 8.63 15.71 -29.05
N PRO A 28 9.16 16.52 -29.98
CA PRO A 28 8.46 16.88 -31.21
C PRO A 28 8.11 15.65 -32.06
N GLY A 29 6.82 15.33 -32.19
CA GLY A 29 6.33 14.16 -32.93
C GLY A 29 6.18 12.88 -32.08
N GLY A 30 6.42 12.95 -30.77
CA GLY A 30 6.22 11.83 -29.86
C GLY A 30 4.75 11.52 -29.59
N THR A 31 4.42 10.25 -29.38
CA THR A 31 3.08 9.81 -28.98
C THR A 31 2.75 10.31 -27.58
N ALA A 32 1.57 10.93 -27.41
CA ALA A 32 1.10 11.38 -26.10
C ALA A 32 1.09 10.21 -25.10
N ARG A 33 1.60 10.46 -23.89
CA ARG A 33 1.61 9.46 -22.83
C ARG A 33 0.22 9.41 -22.20
N LYS A 34 -0.47 8.29 -22.38
CA LYS A 34 -1.73 8.02 -21.69
C LYS A 34 -1.45 7.49 -20.29
N TYR A 35 -2.17 7.99 -19.30
CA TYR A 35 -2.16 7.47 -17.93
C TYR A 35 -3.57 7.47 -17.38
N GLN A 36 -3.87 6.52 -16.50
CA GLN A 36 -5.17 6.48 -15.86
C GLN A 36 -5.10 7.20 -14.52
N VAL A 37 -6.20 7.84 -14.14
CA VAL A 37 -6.37 8.48 -12.84
C VAL A 37 -7.69 8.01 -12.27
N ILE A 38 -7.65 7.52 -11.04
CA ILE A 38 -8.84 7.16 -10.29
C ILE A 38 -9.13 8.32 -9.34
N THR A 39 -10.31 8.89 -9.46
CA THR A 39 -10.80 9.99 -8.62
C THR A 39 -11.84 9.45 -7.65
N PHE A 40 -11.65 9.73 -6.37
CA PHE A 40 -12.54 9.36 -5.28
C PHE A 40 -13.24 10.61 -4.78
N ASN A 41 -14.58 10.59 -4.76
CA ASN A 41 -15.41 11.68 -4.28
C ASN A 41 -15.96 11.31 -2.90
N PHE A 42 -15.65 12.13 -1.91
CA PHE A 42 -16.05 11.93 -0.52
C PHE A 42 -17.03 12.99 -0.06
N LYS A 43 -17.95 12.58 0.80
CA LYS A 43 -18.89 13.44 1.53
C LYS A 43 -18.89 13.09 3.01
N ASP A 44 -19.53 13.94 3.81
CA ASP A 44 -19.58 13.79 5.27
C ASP A 44 -18.15 13.71 5.85
N LEU A 45 -17.30 14.64 5.41
CA LEU A 45 -15.91 14.69 5.78
C LEU A 45 -15.72 15.18 7.21
N GLU A 46 -15.08 14.35 8.03
CA GLU A 46 -14.57 14.66 9.35
C GLU A 46 -13.04 14.69 9.30
N VAL A 47 -12.45 15.87 9.45
CA VAL A 47 -11.00 16.07 9.36
C VAL A 47 -10.36 15.72 10.70
N ILE A 48 -9.41 14.79 10.68
CA ILE A 48 -8.62 14.40 11.86
C ILE A 48 -7.31 15.19 11.88
N GLU A 49 -6.59 15.21 10.75
CA GLU A 49 -5.31 15.91 10.61
C GLU A 49 -5.24 16.62 9.26
N SER A 50 -4.77 17.86 9.27
CA SER A 50 -4.49 18.64 8.06
C SER A 50 -3.33 19.61 8.26
N THR A 51 -2.57 19.91 7.20
CA THR A 51 -1.46 20.88 7.24
C THR A 51 -1.95 22.32 7.26
N GLU A 52 -3.16 22.55 6.73
CA GLU A 52 -3.85 23.84 6.73
C GLU A 52 -5.32 23.61 7.17
N PRO A 53 -6.01 24.60 7.75
CA PRO A 53 -7.41 24.46 8.12
C PRO A 53 -8.28 24.05 6.92
N TYR A 54 -8.99 22.93 7.05
CA TYR A 54 -9.89 22.42 6.01
C TYR A 54 -11.33 22.46 6.51
N VAL A 55 -12.17 23.28 5.88
CA VAL A 55 -13.55 23.56 6.33
C VAL A 55 -14.62 22.98 5.40
N PHE A 56 -14.21 22.34 4.31
CA PHE A 56 -15.16 21.79 3.35
C PHE A 56 -15.67 20.42 3.83
N PRO A 57 -16.97 20.12 3.72
CA PRO A 57 -17.55 18.85 4.15
C PRO A 57 -17.38 17.72 3.11
N ILE A 58 -16.60 17.97 2.05
CA ILE A 58 -16.33 17.07 0.94
C ILE A 58 -14.84 17.02 0.68
N ALA A 59 -14.35 15.93 0.12
CA ALA A 59 -12.98 15.82 -0.37
C ALA A 59 -12.97 15.10 -1.72
N VAL A 60 -12.04 15.50 -2.59
CA VAL A 60 -11.80 14.81 -3.87
C VAL A 60 -10.33 14.42 -3.92
N LEU A 61 -10.06 13.12 -4.04
CA LEU A 61 -8.70 12.59 -4.13
C LEU A 61 -8.49 11.94 -5.49
N SER A 62 -7.39 12.28 -6.16
CA SER A 62 -7.02 11.66 -7.43
C SER A 62 -5.71 10.88 -7.27
N VAL A 63 -5.74 9.59 -7.61
CA VAL A 63 -4.58 8.70 -7.57
C VAL A 63 -4.27 8.23 -8.99
N GLY A 64 -3.03 8.43 -9.43
CA GLY A 64 -2.57 7.91 -10.72
C GLY A 64 -2.52 6.39 -10.71
N TYR A 65 -3.14 5.77 -11.70
CA TYR A 65 -3.18 4.33 -11.90
C TYR A 65 -2.39 3.95 -13.16
N ALA A 66 -1.56 2.93 -13.00
CA ALA A 66 -0.87 2.26 -14.10
C ALA A 66 -1.29 0.80 -14.10
N PRO A 67 -1.84 0.25 -15.20
CA PRO A 67 -2.22 -1.14 -15.25
C PRO A 67 -1.01 -2.07 -15.00
N PRO A 68 -1.22 -3.28 -14.46
CA PRO A 68 -0.12 -4.18 -14.07
C PRO A 68 0.88 -4.47 -15.21
N THR A 69 0.42 -4.48 -16.46
CA THR A 69 1.26 -4.72 -17.65
C THR A 69 2.29 -3.62 -17.91
N VAL A 70 2.09 -2.41 -17.37
CA VAL A 70 2.98 -1.26 -17.55
C VAL A 70 3.46 -0.66 -16.23
N SER A 71 2.88 -1.08 -15.11
CA SER A 71 3.33 -0.67 -13.77
C SER A 71 4.73 -1.20 -13.51
N ARG A 72 5.56 -0.36 -12.88
CA ARG A 72 6.89 -0.75 -12.39
C ARG A 72 6.88 -1.08 -10.89
N GLY A 73 5.70 -1.21 -10.30
CA GLY A 73 5.50 -1.38 -8.85
C GLY A 73 5.81 -0.11 -8.05
N ASN A 74 5.61 -0.19 -6.74
CA ASN A 74 5.88 0.89 -5.78
C ASN A 74 5.22 2.22 -6.17
N THR A 75 3.98 2.18 -6.68
CA THR A 75 3.23 3.39 -7.03
C THR A 75 2.33 3.84 -5.88
N ARG A 76 1.83 5.08 -5.92
CA ARG A 76 0.79 5.54 -4.95
C ARG A 76 -0.47 4.68 -5.01
N TRP A 77 -0.79 4.15 -6.19
CA TRP A 77 -1.88 3.19 -6.35
C TRP A 77 -1.58 1.87 -5.65
N ASP A 78 -0.35 1.35 -5.74
CA ASP A 78 0.03 0.10 -5.07
C ASP A 78 -0.07 0.23 -3.55
N ALA A 79 0.31 1.38 -3.00
CA ALA A 79 0.14 1.68 -1.57
C ALA A 79 -1.35 1.64 -1.16
N LEU A 80 -2.21 2.34 -1.91
CA LEU A 80 -3.65 2.37 -1.66
C LEU A 80 -4.28 0.98 -1.81
N ALA A 81 -4.05 0.32 -2.95
CA ALA A 81 -4.59 -1.00 -3.22
C ALA A 81 -4.10 -2.06 -2.22
N GLY A 82 -2.84 -1.95 -1.76
CA GLY A 82 -2.28 -2.77 -0.71
C GLY A 82 -3.05 -2.64 0.60
N SER A 83 -3.39 -1.41 1.01
CA SER A 83 -4.19 -1.17 2.22
C SER A 83 -5.60 -1.77 2.11
N ILE A 84 -6.25 -1.68 0.95
CA ILE A 84 -7.59 -2.25 0.71
C ILE A 84 -7.56 -3.79 0.72
N ARG A 85 -6.52 -4.40 0.12
CA ARG A 85 -6.33 -5.87 0.12
C ARG A 85 -6.14 -6.46 1.52
N LYS A 86 -5.75 -5.63 2.50
CA LYS A 86 -5.73 -6.07 3.90
C LYS A 86 -7.15 -6.31 4.43
N LEU A 87 -8.14 -5.59 3.92
CA LEU A 87 -9.50 -5.56 4.44
C LEU A 87 -10.45 -6.50 3.67
N THR A 88 -10.13 -6.82 2.42
CA THR A 88 -10.92 -7.72 1.58
C THR A 88 -10.03 -8.59 0.69
N ALA A 89 -10.39 -9.87 0.56
CA ALA A 89 -9.72 -10.81 -0.33
C ALA A 89 -10.00 -10.53 -1.82
N ASP A 90 -11.13 -9.89 -2.11
CA ASP A 90 -11.52 -9.46 -3.47
C ASP A 90 -11.68 -7.94 -3.46
N PRO A 91 -10.60 -7.18 -3.75
CA PRO A 91 -10.60 -5.72 -3.68
C PRO A 91 -11.33 -5.14 -4.89
N ASP A 92 -12.63 -4.93 -4.74
CA ASP A 92 -13.44 -4.14 -5.67
C ASP A 92 -13.73 -2.76 -5.04
N LEU A 93 -13.48 -1.69 -5.80
CA LEU A 93 -13.73 -0.32 -5.36
C LEU A 93 -15.23 -0.05 -5.17
N ASP A 94 -16.11 -0.76 -5.89
CA ASP A 94 -17.55 -0.61 -5.73
C ASP A 94 -18.03 -1.08 -4.36
N LEU A 95 -17.31 -2.01 -3.72
CA LEU A 95 -17.59 -2.43 -2.34
C LEU A 95 -17.33 -1.31 -1.33
N LEU A 96 -16.55 -0.29 -1.69
CA LEU A 96 -16.20 0.83 -0.82
C LEU A 96 -17.27 1.93 -0.86
N VAL A 97 -18.04 2.00 -1.95
CA VAL A 97 -19.03 3.07 -2.17
C VAL A 97 -20.14 3.01 -1.13
N GLY A 98 -20.48 4.16 -0.57
CA GLY A 98 -21.51 4.34 0.45
C GLY A 98 -21.07 4.01 1.88
N LYS A 99 -19.86 3.49 2.09
CA LYS A 99 -19.34 3.14 3.42
C LYS A 99 -18.57 4.30 4.04
N ARG A 100 -18.63 4.42 5.37
CA ARG A 100 -17.72 5.29 6.14
C ARG A 100 -16.32 4.68 6.17
N GLN A 101 -15.29 5.50 5.94
CA GLN A 101 -13.91 5.06 5.77
C GLN A 101 -12.95 6.05 6.40
N THR A 102 -11.86 5.54 6.96
CA THR A 102 -10.76 6.33 7.51
C THR A 102 -9.57 6.27 6.56
N TRP A 103 -9.14 7.42 6.07
CA TRP A 103 -8.02 7.56 5.14
C TRP A 103 -6.90 8.38 5.77
N ALA A 104 -5.65 7.96 5.55
CA ALA A 104 -4.47 8.65 6.07
C ALA A 104 -3.31 8.65 5.06
N MET A 105 -2.52 9.72 5.11
CA MET A 105 -1.22 9.83 4.44
C MET A 105 -0.18 9.10 5.29
N LEU A 106 0.16 7.88 4.89
CA LEU A 106 1.10 7.03 5.62
C LEU A 106 2.37 6.77 4.81
N PRO A 107 3.54 6.62 5.47
CA PRO A 107 4.78 6.30 4.80
C PRO A 107 4.66 5.03 3.94
N SER A 108 5.15 5.10 2.70
CA SER A 108 5.19 3.97 1.78
C SER A 108 6.46 4.04 0.92
N THR A 109 6.91 2.89 0.43
CA THR A 109 8.02 2.82 -0.52
C THR A 109 7.48 3.14 -1.91
N LEU A 110 7.84 4.31 -2.43
CA LEU A 110 7.39 4.80 -3.71
C LEU A 110 8.54 4.93 -4.70
N ARG A 111 8.31 4.49 -5.95
CA ARG A 111 9.25 4.69 -7.04
C ARG A 111 9.12 6.12 -7.57
N GLN A 112 10.11 6.95 -7.30
CA GLN A 112 10.13 8.37 -7.68
C GLN A 112 11.46 8.76 -8.32
N ALA A 113 11.49 9.92 -8.99
CA ALA A 113 12.73 10.50 -9.44
C ALA A 113 13.57 10.89 -8.22
N LEU A 114 14.80 10.40 -8.16
CA LEU A 114 15.73 10.74 -7.09
C LEU A 114 16.13 12.20 -7.21
N THR A 115 16.25 12.88 -6.07
CA THR A 115 16.69 14.27 -6.00
C THR A 115 18.06 14.38 -5.33
N GLU A 116 18.81 15.40 -5.70
CA GLU A 116 19.98 15.93 -4.99
C GLU A 116 19.54 16.61 -3.68
N GLU A 117 20.50 17.02 -2.84
CA GLU A 117 20.21 17.72 -1.56
C GLU A 117 19.48 19.05 -1.75
N ASP A 118 19.65 19.70 -2.90
CA ASP A 118 18.98 20.96 -3.26
C ASP A 118 17.59 20.76 -3.89
N GLY A 119 17.11 19.52 -3.97
CA GLY A 119 15.81 19.16 -4.56
C GLY A 119 15.82 19.03 -6.09
N THR A 120 16.96 19.21 -6.76
CA THR A 120 17.05 19.01 -8.22
C THR A 120 17.06 17.51 -8.58
N PRO A 121 16.49 17.09 -9.73
CA PRO A 121 16.48 15.68 -10.11
C PRO A 121 17.90 15.17 -10.41
N LYS A 122 18.29 14.06 -9.80
CA LYS A 122 19.50 13.30 -10.18
C LYS A 122 19.31 12.76 -11.59
N LEU A 123 20.32 12.94 -12.44
CA LEU A 123 20.28 12.50 -13.83
C LEU A 123 21.15 11.25 -14.05
N ASP A 124 20.73 10.37 -14.95
CA ASP A 124 21.53 9.26 -15.46
C ASP A 124 22.62 9.77 -16.44
N GLY A 125 23.52 8.88 -16.87
CA GLY A 125 24.55 9.20 -17.87
C GLY A 125 24.02 9.62 -19.25
N ARG A 126 22.70 9.69 -19.43
CA ARG A 126 21.99 10.17 -20.64
C ARG A 126 21.12 11.39 -20.34
N LEU A 127 21.37 12.09 -19.23
CA LEU A 127 20.65 13.31 -18.80
C LEU A 127 19.15 13.10 -18.55
N ARG A 128 18.72 11.88 -18.19
CA ARG A 128 17.33 11.59 -17.82
C ARG A 128 17.19 11.42 -16.31
N PRO A 129 16.04 11.74 -15.70
CA PRO A 129 15.84 11.53 -14.27
C PRO A 129 16.14 10.08 -13.87
N LEU A 130 16.98 9.92 -12.85
CA LEU A 130 17.27 8.66 -12.22
C LEU A 130 16.10 8.30 -11.29
N TRP A 131 15.55 7.10 -11.45
CA TRP A 131 14.41 6.64 -10.65
C TRP A 131 14.86 5.61 -9.63
N GLY A 132 14.41 5.77 -8.38
CA GLY A 132 14.67 4.85 -7.29
C GLY A 132 13.48 4.73 -6.35
N ASP A 133 13.56 3.78 -5.43
CA ASP A 133 12.56 3.58 -4.40
C ASP A 133 12.91 4.47 -3.19
N VAL A 134 11.96 5.31 -2.78
CA VAL A 134 12.11 6.26 -1.67
C VAL A 134 10.92 6.15 -0.73
N THR A 135 11.14 6.36 0.57
CA THR A 135 10.04 6.45 1.53
C THR A 135 9.36 7.81 1.38
N ALA A 136 8.07 7.80 1.07
CA ALA A 136 7.25 8.99 0.95
C ALA A 136 5.79 8.68 1.32
N ASP A 137 5.07 9.71 1.77
CA ASP A 137 3.68 9.51 2.18
C ASP A 137 2.75 9.25 0.99
N ALA A 138 1.86 8.29 1.16
CA ALA A 138 0.79 7.96 0.21
C ALA A 138 -0.53 7.75 0.95
N TRP A 139 -1.64 8.06 0.28
CA TRP A 139 -2.96 7.74 0.78
C TRP A 139 -3.14 6.23 0.94
N GLN A 140 -3.53 5.83 2.13
CA GLN A 140 -3.85 4.46 2.50
C GLN A 140 -5.15 4.46 3.31
N VAL A 141 -5.91 3.38 3.21
CA VAL A 141 -7.13 3.19 4.00
C VAL A 141 -6.76 2.51 5.32
N LYS A 142 -7.21 3.09 6.44
CA LYS A 142 -7.03 2.54 7.79
C LYS A 142 -8.19 1.67 8.22
N GLU A 143 -9.41 2.05 7.85
CA GLU A 143 -10.61 1.38 8.30
C GLU A 143 -11.75 1.59 7.30
N ILE A 144 -12.59 0.57 7.15
CA ILE A 144 -13.79 0.62 6.33
C ILE A 144 -14.94 -0.02 7.09
N GLU A 145 -16.06 0.70 7.15
CA GLU A 145 -17.29 0.22 7.79
C GLU A 145 -17.74 -1.13 7.23
N GLY A 146 -17.84 -2.11 8.13
CA GLY A 146 -18.22 -3.49 7.81
C GLY A 146 -17.10 -4.37 7.24
N LEU A 147 -15.89 -3.84 7.03
CA LEU A 147 -14.70 -4.63 6.70
C LEU A 147 -13.63 -4.61 7.81
N GLY A 148 -13.77 -3.69 8.78
CA GLY A 148 -12.85 -3.57 9.92
C GLY A 148 -11.64 -2.67 9.61
N SER A 149 -10.61 -2.78 10.46
CA SER A 149 -9.41 -1.95 10.36
C SER A 149 -8.19 -2.72 9.85
N THR A 150 -7.24 -2.00 9.25
CA THR A 150 -5.97 -2.57 8.78
C THR A 150 -5.09 -3.00 9.95
N ALA A 151 -5.20 -2.33 11.10
CA ALA A 151 -4.52 -2.71 12.33
C ALA A 151 -5.01 -4.08 12.83
N GLU A 152 -6.32 -4.29 12.95
CA GLU A 152 -6.89 -5.58 13.33
C GLU A 152 -6.53 -6.67 12.32
N SER A 153 -6.56 -6.35 11.02
CA SER A 153 -6.14 -7.29 9.96
C SER A 153 -4.67 -7.67 10.06
N ASP A 154 -3.80 -6.72 10.40
CA ASP A 154 -2.38 -6.98 10.61
C ASP A 154 -2.15 -7.83 11.86
N GLU A 155 -2.84 -7.55 12.98
CA GLU A 155 -2.78 -8.37 14.20
C GLU A 155 -3.27 -9.80 13.96
N ALA A 156 -4.44 -9.97 13.34
CA ALA A 156 -4.99 -11.28 13.01
C ALA A 156 -4.07 -12.07 12.06
N PHE A 157 -3.40 -11.38 11.15
CA PHE A 157 -2.43 -12.00 10.26
C PHE A 157 -1.16 -12.43 11.01
N MET A 158 -0.68 -11.63 11.95
CA MET A 158 0.46 -12.00 12.81
C MET A 158 0.13 -13.23 13.67
N ASP A 159 -1.07 -13.29 14.25
CA ASP A 159 -1.54 -14.45 14.99
C ASP A 159 -1.64 -15.69 14.10
N PHE A 160 -2.07 -15.54 12.85
CA PHE A 160 -2.04 -16.60 11.85
C PHE A 160 -0.61 -17.09 11.60
N LEU A 161 0.35 -16.19 11.32
CA LEU A 161 1.74 -16.59 11.05
C LEU A 161 2.35 -17.41 12.19
N VAL A 162 2.12 -16.97 13.44
CA VAL A 162 2.62 -17.64 14.64
C VAL A 162 1.92 -18.98 14.86
N SER A 163 0.60 -19.03 14.70
CA SER A 163 -0.17 -20.27 14.88
C SER A 163 0.15 -21.30 13.81
N GLU A 164 0.43 -20.85 12.57
CA GLU A 164 0.81 -21.70 11.46
C GLU A 164 2.22 -22.29 11.65
N ALA A 165 3.11 -21.60 12.34
CA ALA A 165 4.47 -22.07 12.63
C ALA A 165 4.50 -23.19 13.67
N ASP A 166 3.52 -23.24 14.56
CA ASP A 166 3.51 -24.15 15.70
C ASP A 166 3.62 -25.62 15.26
N SER A 167 4.51 -26.37 15.93
CA SER A 167 4.81 -27.77 15.62
C SER A 167 5.41 -28.02 14.21
N LYS A 168 5.88 -26.99 13.50
CA LYS A 168 6.54 -27.12 12.18
C LYS A 168 8.04 -26.82 12.25
N THR A 169 8.79 -27.37 11.32
CA THR A 169 10.16 -26.91 11.04
C THR A 169 10.12 -25.62 10.22
N PRO A 170 11.18 -24.77 10.25
CA PRO A 170 11.27 -23.57 9.42
C PRO A 170 10.95 -23.80 7.94
N THR A 171 11.46 -24.88 7.36
CA THR A 171 11.23 -25.22 5.94
C THR A 171 9.75 -25.52 5.68
N ALA A 172 9.14 -26.39 6.49
CA ALA A 172 7.74 -26.76 6.33
C ALA A 172 6.80 -25.56 6.56
N TRP A 173 7.16 -24.66 7.48
CA TRP A 173 6.41 -23.44 7.71
C TRP A 173 6.48 -22.49 6.50
N TYR A 174 7.66 -22.22 5.95
CA TYR A 174 7.78 -21.37 4.77
C TYR A 174 7.07 -21.94 3.53
N GLU A 175 7.14 -23.26 3.32
CA GLU A 175 6.39 -23.93 2.25
C GLU A 175 4.88 -23.72 2.41
N ALA A 176 4.34 -23.97 3.61
CA ALA A 176 2.92 -23.75 3.90
C ALA A 176 2.49 -22.29 3.69
N LEU A 177 3.32 -21.31 4.09
CA LEU A 177 3.02 -19.90 3.88
C LEU A 177 2.98 -19.51 2.40
N LEU A 178 3.86 -20.07 1.56
CA LEU A 178 3.88 -19.77 0.13
C LEU A 178 2.71 -20.40 -0.64
N GLU A 179 2.05 -21.40 -0.06
CA GLU A 179 0.81 -21.98 -0.60
C GLU A 179 -0.45 -21.24 -0.14
N ASP A 180 -0.36 -20.44 0.93
CA ASP A 180 -1.50 -19.72 1.49
C ASP A 180 -1.83 -18.44 0.68
N ARG A 181 -3.11 -18.31 0.30
CA ARG A 181 -3.61 -17.16 -0.46
C ARG A 181 -3.51 -15.85 0.32
N ARG A 182 -3.63 -15.87 1.65
CA ARG A 182 -3.51 -14.69 2.51
C ARG A 182 -2.13 -14.07 2.42
N VAL A 183 -1.10 -14.90 2.24
CA VAL A 183 0.29 -14.47 2.06
C VAL A 183 0.51 -13.99 0.62
N THR A 184 0.15 -14.81 -0.36
CA THR A 184 0.50 -14.57 -1.77
C THR A 184 -0.30 -13.45 -2.45
N GLN A 185 -1.53 -13.15 -1.99
CA GLN A 185 -2.42 -12.18 -2.66
C GLN A 185 -2.50 -10.81 -1.97
N GLY A 186 -2.13 -10.71 -0.69
CA GLY A 186 -2.38 -9.50 0.12
C GLY A 186 -1.18 -8.86 0.82
N ARG A 187 0.00 -9.50 0.83
CA ARG A 187 1.13 -9.14 1.69
C ARG A 187 2.48 -9.37 0.98
N GLN A 188 2.77 -8.58 -0.06
CA GLN A 188 4.00 -8.74 -0.87
C GLN A 188 5.28 -8.54 -0.06
N ASP A 189 5.25 -7.65 0.94
CA ASP A 189 6.29 -7.46 1.94
C ASP A 189 6.62 -8.75 2.70
N ILE A 190 5.60 -9.53 3.06
CA ILE A 190 5.76 -10.82 3.73
C ILE A 190 6.34 -11.86 2.78
N VAL A 191 5.88 -11.89 1.51
CA VAL A 191 6.47 -12.78 0.48
C VAL A 191 7.96 -12.46 0.29
N THR A 192 8.34 -11.18 0.24
CA THR A 192 9.75 -10.76 0.21
C THR A 192 10.49 -11.21 1.46
N ALA A 193 9.94 -10.99 2.66
CA ALA A 193 10.57 -11.41 3.91
C ALA A 193 10.76 -12.94 4.03
N ILE A 194 9.84 -13.73 3.49
CA ILE A 194 9.96 -15.19 3.35
C ILE A 194 11.10 -15.54 2.40
N THR A 195 11.13 -14.92 1.21
CA THR A 195 12.13 -15.16 0.17
C THR A 195 13.54 -14.79 0.65
N GLU A 196 13.66 -13.71 1.41
CA GLU A 196 14.91 -13.25 2.03
C GLU A 196 15.25 -14.01 3.33
N ARG A 197 14.39 -14.94 3.77
CA ARG A 197 14.50 -15.71 5.02
C ARG A 197 14.58 -14.87 6.29
N LYS A 198 14.11 -13.62 6.26
CA LYS A 198 14.15 -12.68 7.39
C LYS A 198 12.93 -12.78 8.30
N LEU A 199 11.82 -13.35 7.80
CA LEU A 199 10.57 -13.40 8.56
C LEU A 199 10.73 -14.21 9.86
N LEU A 200 11.32 -15.40 9.79
CA LEU A 200 11.56 -16.24 10.96
C LEU A 200 12.41 -15.53 12.01
N ASP A 201 13.56 -15.00 11.61
CA ASP A 201 14.50 -14.31 12.49
C ASP A 201 13.82 -13.13 13.19
N THR A 202 12.94 -12.42 12.47
CA THR A 202 12.14 -11.33 13.03
C THR A 202 11.18 -11.82 14.11
N LEU A 203 10.44 -12.92 13.86
CA LEU A 203 9.50 -13.48 14.84
C LEU A 203 10.18 -14.08 16.07
N LEU A 204 11.34 -14.72 15.90
CA LEU A 204 12.16 -15.22 17.01
C LEU A 204 12.70 -14.05 17.85
N THR A 205 13.26 -13.02 17.19
CA THR A 205 13.79 -11.83 17.88
C THR A 205 12.70 -11.05 18.61
N ALA A 206 11.49 -10.99 18.04
CA ALA A 206 10.32 -10.38 18.67
C ALA A 206 9.72 -11.24 19.80
N GLY A 207 10.25 -12.44 20.05
CA GLY A 207 9.75 -13.35 21.07
C GLY A 207 8.34 -13.87 20.78
N LYS A 208 7.94 -13.93 19.50
CA LYS A 208 6.65 -14.47 19.06
C LYS A 208 6.71 -15.98 18.80
N LEU A 209 7.89 -16.47 18.46
CA LEU A 209 8.19 -17.88 18.28
C LEU A 209 9.40 -18.25 19.12
N THR A 210 9.47 -19.53 19.46
CA THR A 210 10.68 -20.18 20.00
C THR A 210 11.02 -21.39 19.13
N GLN A 211 12.27 -21.84 19.20
CA GLN A 211 12.72 -23.04 18.51
C GLN A 211 13.32 -24.00 19.53
N ASP A 212 12.91 -25.26 19.51
CA ASP A 212 13.45 -26.29 20.40
C ASP A 212 14.78 -26.88 19.89
N ALA A 213 15.32 -27.85 20.63
CA ALA A 213 16.60 -28.49 20.31
C ALA A 213 16.53 -29.32 19.02
N GLU A 214 15.34 -29.79 18.65
CA GLU A 214 15.03 -30.55 17.45
C GLU A 214 14.79 -29.66 16.22
N GLY A 215 14.75 -28.34 16.40
CA GLY A 215 14.55 -27.36 15.34
C GLY A 215 13.08 -27.11 14.98
N VAL A 216 12.14 -27.53 15.83
CA VAL A 216 10.70 -27.30 15.68
C VAL A 216 10.32 -25.96 16.31
N LEU A 217 9.45 -25.23 15.62
CA LEU A 217 8.94 -23.94 16.04
C LEU A 217 7.75 -24.11 16.97
N HIS A 218 7.71 -23.30 18.02
CA HIS A 218 6.64 -23.25 19.01
C HIS A 218 6.16 -21.81 19.19
N LYS A 219 4.85 -21.63 19.34
CA LYS A 219 4.29 -20.36 19.79
C LYS A 219 4.83 -20.01 21.18
N ALA A 220 5.30 -18.77 21.35
CA ALA A 220 5.78 -18.26 22.64
C ALA A 220 4.65 -17.96 23.63
#